data_AF-A0A964Q3H4-F1
#
_entry.id   AF-A0A964Q3H4-F1
#
_cell.length_a   1.000
_cell.length_b   1.000
_cell.length_c   1.000
_cell.angle_alpha   90.00
_cell.angle_beta   90.00
_cell.angle_gamma   90.00
#
_symmetry.space_group_name_H-M   'P 1'
#
loop_
_entity.id
_entity.type
_entity.pdbx_description
1 polymer ?
#
loop_
_entity_poly.entity_id
_entity_poly.type
_entity_poly.pdbx_seq_one_letter_code
_entity_poly.pdbx_strand_id
1 'polypeptide(L)'
;MLLTRQFLVLLPLLALLLLAGADLPPKEDFDRNRRLLEKWKDDPEHYRQLLKDQAAFEALPESARNRIRSLDRELDLLEDGDRKRFMEVLRRYGSWVDLLSPANKKLLESASSNDQKLTLVKQILDRNWEERLPKRDRDLLAGLIGEKRSQEIARIREEEKKRREFSSRPRLRPKKLSELPEEVRKFVESIRPRFTQVESDRLARMEKKGGNIAKTILELAEAHPNYPAITPAKEGIITFKELPESMREKLIQARAMAGTKGLDLAKAEGKWPEFALAVTNVIRLNQKEFHYPFGASRVAEFPPGTREFLDEILFPALTTQEKSRLQAAEGKWPDYPQLLVEFARVHMIVIPGISLPGPRELWRFARGTPLP
;
A
#
# COMPACT_ATOMS: atom_id res chain seq x y z
N MET A 1 -19.62 -16.79 -28.26
CA MET A 1 -19.22 -15.38 -28.47
C MET A 1 -18.88 -15.13 -29.94
N LEU A 2 -19.54 -14.12 -30.52
CA LEU A 2 -19.55 -13.70 -31.92
C LEU A 2 -18.19 -13.10 -32.34
N LEU A 3 -17.29 -13.93 -32.85
CA LEU A 3 -15.92 -13.56 -33.27
C LEU A 3 -15.77 -13.35 -34.79
N THR A 4 -16.86 -13.15 -35.54
CA THR A 4 -16.88 -13.40 -37.00
C THR A 4 -16.74 -12.18 -37.92
N ARG A 5 -16.42 -10.96 -37.45
CA ARG A 5 -16.20 -9.82 -38.37
C ARG A 5 -15.08 -8.83 -38.03
N GLN A 6 -14.38 -8.95 -36.90
CA GLN A 6 -13.66 -7.80 -36.32
C GLN A 6 -12.12 -7.84 -36.37
N PHE A 7 -11.51 -8.87 -36.98
CA PHE A 7 -10.04 -8.96 -37.13
C PHE A 7 -9.44 -8.14 -38.29
N LEU A 8 -10.26 -7.47 -39.10
CA LEU A 8 -9.82 -6.65 -40.25
C LEU A 8 -9.13 -5.31 -39.90
N VAL A 9 -8.71 -5.12 -38.65
CA VAL A 9 -8.69 -3.80 -38.01
C VAL A 9 -7.32 -3.37 -37.45
N LEU A 10 -6.30 -4.22 -37.49
CA LEU A 10 -5.04 -3.98 -36.77
C LEU A 10 -3.82 -4.02 -37.70
N LEU A 11 -3.53 -2.93 -38.42
CA LEU A 11 -2.38 -2.91 -39.34
C LEU A 11 -1.50 -1.64 -39.43
N PRO A 12 -1.67 -0.49 -38.74
CA PRO A 12 -0.86 0.68 -39.09
C PRO A 12 0.39 0.93 -38.23
N LEU A 13 0.94 -0.04 -37.49
CA LEU A 13 2.28 0.11 -36.88
C LEU A 13 3.38 -0.70 -37.58
N LEU A 14 3.04 -1.43 -38.65
CA LEU A 14 3.98 -2.25 -39.41
C LEU A 14 4.05 -1.92 -40.92
N ALA A 15 3.41 -0.84 -41.36
CA ALA A 15 3.27 -0.51 -42.78
C ALA A 15 4.53 0.11 -43.44
N LEU A 16 5.73 -0.11 -42.91
CA LEU A 16 6.99 0.39 -43.50
C LEU A 16 7.95 -0.71 -43.99
N LEU A 17 7.48 -1.95 -44.12
CA LEU A 17 8.29 -3.10 -44.54
C LEU A 17 7.54 -3.94 -45.57
N LEU A 18 7.38 -3.42 -46.79
CA LEU A 18 6.95 -4.24 -47.93
C LEU A 18 7.79 -3.95 -49.16
N LEU A 19 8.63 -4.94 -49.51
CA LEU A 19 9.00 -5.35 -50.87
C LEU A 19 9.82 -6.66 -50.77
N ALA A 20 9.17 -7.82 -50.68
CA ALA A 20 9.78 -9.12 -51.00
C ALA A 20 8.70 -10.20 -51.21
N GLY A 21 8.94 -11.07 -52.19
CA GLY A 21 8.00 -12.07 -52.74
C GLY A 21 7.59 -13.19 -51.78
N ALA A 22 6.46 -13.81 -52.09
CA ALA A 22 5.85 -14.87 -51.30
C ALA A 22 6.51 -16.23 -51.56
N ASP A 23 7.50 -16.61 -50.74
CA ASP A 23 7.90 -18.00 -50.60
C ASP A 23 6.93 -18.75 -49.68
N LEU A 24 6.73 -20.05 -49.96
CA LEU A 24 5.99 -20.97 -49.11
C LEU A 24 6.66 -21.07 -47.73
N PRO A 25 5.90 -21.23 -46.63
CA PRO A 25 6.50 -21.39 -45.31
C PRO A 25 7.43 -22.62 -45.28
N PRO A 26 8.59 -22.53 -44.64
CA PRO A 26 9.55 -23.63 -44.58
C PRO A 26 8.92 -24.89 -43.98
N LYS A 27 9.35 -26.07 -44.45
CA LYS A 27 8.80 -27.39 -44.08
C LYS A 27 8.74 -27.63 -42.56
N GLU A 28 9.62 -26.99 -41.80
CA GLU A 28 9.68 -27.08 -40.33
C GLU A 28 8.42 -26.52 -39.63
N ASP A 29 7.74 -25.53 -40.21
CA ASP A 29 6.52 -24.95 -39.64
C ASP A 29 5.32 -25.89 -39.73
N PHE A 30 5.25 -26.71 -40.77
CA PHE A 30 4.19 -27.71 -40.93
C PHE A 30 4.25 -28.80 -39.86
N ASP A 31 5.44 -29.34 -39.57
CA ASP A 31 5.60 -30.37 -38.55
C ASP A 31 5.33 -29.81 -37.14
N ARG A 32 5.75 -28.56 -36.87
CA ARG A 32 5.43 -27.86 -35.63
C ARG A 32 3.92 -27.66 -35.46
N ASN A 33 3.23 -27.18 -36.49
CA ASN A 33 1.78 -26.96 -36.47
C ASN A 33 1.01 -28.29 -36.31
N ARG A 34 1.48 -29.36 -36.97
CA ARG A 34 0.92 -30.71 -36.79
C ARG A 34 1.04 -31.19 -35.34
N ARG A 35 2.21 -31.03 -34.71
CA ARG A 35 2.41 -31.40 -33.29
C ARG A 35 1.53 -30.58 -32.35
N LEU A 36 1.39 -29.28 -32.59
CA LEU A 36 0.49 -28.42 -31.81
C LEU A 36 -0.97 -28.85 -31.97
N LEU A 37 -1.39 -29.19 -33.19
CA LEU A 37 -2.74 -29.67 -33.46
C LEU A 37 -3.03 -30.99 -32.72
N GLU A 38 -2.12 -31.96 -32.77
CA GLU A 38 -2.26 -33.22 -32.00
C GLU A 38 -2.36 -32.93 -30.49
N LYS A 39 -1.49 -32.07 -29.95
CA LYS A 39 -1.56 -31.66 -28.54
C LYS A 39 -2.89 -30.99 -28.19
N TRP A 40 -3.46 -30.20 -29.11
CA TRP A 40 -4.74 -29.53 -28.87
C TRP A 40 -5.94 -30.46 -29.02
N LYS A 41 -5.85 -31.55 -29.79
CA LYS A 41 -6.92 -32.57 -29.82
C LYS A 41 -7.14 -33.24 -28.47
N ASP A 42 -6.09 -33.33 -27.65
CA ASP A 42 -6.17 -33.84 -26.27
C ASP A 42 -6.87 -32.86 -25.30
N ASP A 43 -7.10 -31.60 -25.72
CA ASP A 43 -7.87 -30.58 -24.99
C ASP A 43 -9.14 -30.19 -25.78
N PRO A 44 -10.29 -30.82 -25.49
CA PRO A 44 -11.51 -30.64 -26.27
C PRO A 44 -12.01 -29.19 -26.36
N GLU A 45 -11.78 -28.38 -25.32
CA GLU A 45 -12.23 -26.99 -25.29
C GLU A 45 -11.35 -26.11 -26.18
N HIS A 46 -10.02 -26.27 -26.10
CA HIS A 46 -9.10 -25.59 -27.01
C HIS A 46 -9.32 -26.00 -28.47
N TYR A 47 -9.53 -27.29 -28.74
CA TYR A 47 -9.78 -27.77 -30.10
C TYR A 47 -11.09 -27.22 -30.69
N ARG A 48 -12.17 -27.20 -29.89
CA ARG A 48 -13.45 -26.57 -30.30
C ARG A 48 -13.27 -25.09 -30.61
N GLN A 49 -12.51 -24.38 -29.78
CA GLN A 49 -12.23 -22.97 -30.00
C GLN A 49 -11.42 -22.75 -31.28
N LEU A 50 -10.42 -23.60 -31.56
CA LEU A 50 -9.65 -23.56 -32.81
C LEU A 50 -10.52 -23.76 -34.05
N LEU A 51 -11.39 -24.79 -34.05
CA LEU A 51 -12.29 -25.04 -35.18
C LEU A 51 -13.23 -23.86 -35.44
N LYS A 52 -13.72 -23.24 -34.37
CA LYS A 52 -14.57 -22.05 -34.45
C LYS A 52 -13.80 -20.85 -35.01
N ASP A 53 -12.55 -20.65 -34.58
CA ASP A 53 -11.69 -19.57 -35.05
C ASP A 53 -11.30 -19.78 -36.52
N GLN A 54 -11.06 -21.04 -36.93
CA GLN A 54 -10.85 -21.41 -38.34
C GLN A 54 -12.09 -21.11 -39.18
N ALA A 55 -13.28 -21.55 -38.76
CA ALA A 55 -14.52 -21.25 -39.48
C ALA A 55 -14.78 -19.74 -39.57
N ALA A 56 -14.48 -19.00 -38.50
CA ALA A 56 -14.56 -17.54 -38.49
C ALA A 56 -13.58 -16.90 -39.49
N PHE A 57 -12.34 -17.40 -39.56
CA PHE A 57 -11.35 -16.96 -40.52
C PHE A 57 -11.76 -17.28 -41.97
N GLU A 58 -12.30 -18.48 -42.22
CA GLU A 58 -12.74 -18.89 -43.55
C GLU A 58 -13.95 -18.10 -44.06
N ALA A 59 -14.82 -17.64 -43.16
CA ALA A 59 -15.96 -16.78 -43.49
C ALA A 59 -15.58 -15.34 -43.88
N LEU A 60 -14.31 -14.93 -43.69
CA LEU A 60 -13.85 -13.60 -44.08
C LEU A 60 -13.67 -13.49 -45.61
N PRO A 61 -13.87 -12.29 -46.20
CA PRO A 61 -13.51 -12.04 -47.59
C PRO A 61 -12.05 -12.39 -47.88
N GLU A 62 -11.73 -12.83 -49.09
CA GLU A 62 -10.38 -13.27 -49.45
C GLU A 62 -9.30 -12.21 -49.20
N SER A 63 -9.61 -10.95 -49.55
CA SER A 63 -8.71 -9.82 -49.28
C SER A 63 -8.40 -9.66 -47.78
N ALA A 64 -9.35 -9.95 -46.90
CA ALA A 64 -9.17 -9.92 -45.45
C ALA A 64 -8.32 -11.08 -44.95
N ARG A 65 -8.59 -12.30 -45.43
CA ARG A 65 -7.78 -13.48 -45.10
C ARG A 65 -6.32 -13.28 -45.49
N ASN A 66 -6.08 -12.71 -46.67
CA ASN A 66 -4.72 -12.42 -47.14
C ASN A 66 -4.02 -11.35 -46.30
N ARG A 67 -4.73 -10.32 -45.83
CA ARG A 67 -4.18 -9.33 -44.89
C ARG A 67 -3.78 -9.95 -43.55
N ILE A 68 -4.62 -10.82 -42.99
CA ILE A 68 -4.30 -11.51 -41.73
C ILE A 68 -3.07 -12.42 -41.90
N ARG A 69 -2.97 -13.15 -43.01
CA ARG A 69 -1.77 -13.96 -43.32
C ARG A 69 -0.52 -13.10 -43.51
N SER A 70 -0.65 -11.91 -44.11
CA SER A 70 0.47 -10.95 -44.21
C SER A 70 0.94 -10.53 -42.82
N LEU A 71 0.00 -10.10 -41.97
CA LEU A 71 0.29 -9.67 -40.61
C LEU A 71 0.94 -10.78 -39.77
N ASP A 72 0.47 -12.02 -39.90
CA ASP A 72 1.05 -13.18 -39.20
C ASP A 72 2.52 -13.40 -39.59
N ARG A 73 2.81 -13.39 -40.90
CA ARG A 73 4.20 -13.47 -41.40
C ARG A 73 5.05 -12.30 -40.94
N GLU A 74 4.51 -11.09 -40.98
CA GLU A 74 5.21 -9.89 -40.54
C GLU A 74 5.52 -9.92 -39.03
N LEU A 75 4.60 -10.44 -38.20
CA LEU A 75 4.84 -10.63 -36.77
C LEU A 75 5.90 -11.70 -36.51
N ASP A 76 6.00 -12.72 -37.35
CA ASP A 76 7.03 -13.76 -37.25
C ASP A 76 8.43 -13.27 -37.62
N LEU A 77 8.55 -12.18 -38.38
CA LEU A 77 9.83 -11.51 -38.65
C LEU A 77 10.34 -10.67 -37.45
N LEU A 78 9.50 -10.41 -36.44
CA LEU A 78 9.89 -9.65 -35.25
C LEU A 78 10.67 -10.52 -34.26
N GLU A 79 11.49 -9.87 -33.44
CA GLU A 79 12.12 -10.53 -32.29
C GLU A 79 11.07 -11.05 -31.30
N ASP A 80 11.42 -12.11 -30.56
CA ASP A 80 10.52 -12.80 -29.63
C ASP A 80 9.85 -11.87 -28.60
N GLY A 81 10.57 -10.86 -28.12
CA GLY A 81 10.07 -9.87 -27.16
C GLY A 81 8.96 -9.00 -27.77
N ASP A 82 9.22 -8.45 -28.96
CA ASP A 82 8.28 -7.58 -29.66
C ASP A 82 7.08 -8.37 -30.19
N ARG A 83 7.30 -9.56 -30.77
CA ARG A 83 6.22 -10.46 -31.20
C ARG A 83 5.25 -10.75 -30.05
N LYS A 84 5.76 -11.11 -28.87
CA LYS A 84 4.93 -11.34 -27.67
C LYS A 84 4.16 -10.09 -27.26
N ARG A 85 4.82 -8.93 -27.24
CA ARG A 85 4.19 -7.64 -26.87
C ARG A 85 3.07 -7.27 -27.84
N PHE A 86 3.30 -7.35 -29.15
CA PHE A 86 2.29 -7.05 -30.16
C PHE A 86 1.13 -8.03 -30.11
N MET A 87 1.40 -9.34 -29.97
CA MET A 87 0.34 -10.33 -29.80
C MET A 87 -0.55 -10.04 -28.58
N GLU A 88 0.04 -9.59 -27.46
CA GLU A 88 -0.72 -9.17 -26.29
C GLU A 88 -1.58 -7.93 -26.54
N VAL A 89 -1.06 -6.95 -27.29
CA VAL A 89 -1.84 -5.77 -27.71
C VAL A 89 -3.01 -6.17 -28.61
N LEU A 90 -2.78 -7.06 -29.59
CA LEU A 90 -3.83 -7.54 -30.50
C LEU A 90 -4.94 -8.28 -29.74
N ARG A 91 -4.57 -9.14 -28.77
CA ARG A 91 -5.54 -9.84 -27.91
C ARG A 91 -6.36 -8.85 -27.07
N ARG A 92 -5.70 -7.92 -26.37
CA ARG A 92 -6.39 -6.90 -25.56
C ARG A 92 -7.33 -6.04 -26.40
N TYR A 93 -6.89 -5.69 -27.60
CA TYR A 93 -7.71 -4.95 -28.54
C TYR A 93 -8.94 -5.77 -28.98
N GLY A 94 -8.76 -7.02 -29.40
CA GLY A 94 -9.86 -7.91 -29.78
C GLY A 94 -10.91 -8.03 -28.66
N SER A 95 -10.46 -8.34 -27.43
CA SER A 95 -11.33 -8.39 -26.26
C SER A 95 -12.03 -7.05 -25.97
N TRP A 96 -11.33 -5.93 -26.15
CA TRP A 96 -11.93 -4.60 -25.99
C TRP A 96 -13.02 -4.34 -27.04
N VAL A 97 -12.76 -4.65 -28.32
CA VAL A 97 -13.75 -4.49 -29.39
C VAL A 97 -14.97 -5.36 -29.10
N ASP A 98 -14.79 -6.61 -28.66
CA ASP A 98 -15.91 -7.51 -28.33
C ASP A 98 -16.86 -6.92 -27.28
N LEU A 99 -16.32 -6.17 -26.32
CA LEU A 99 -17.07 -5.48 -25.26
C LEU A 99 -17.70 -4.15 -25.71
N LEU A 100 -17.40 -3.64 -26.91
CA LEU A 100 -17.99 -2.39 -27.40
C LEU A 100 -19.49 -2.55 -27.70
N SER A 101 -20.23 -1.45 -27.47
CA SER A 101 -21.64 -1.36 -27.87
C SER A 101 -21.78 -1.51 -29.40
N PRO A 102 -22.92 -2.02 -29.90
CA PRO A 102 -23.15 -2.17 -31.34
C PRO A 102 -22.96 -0.87 -32.14
N ALA A 103 -23.31 0.28 -31.55
CA ALA A 103 -23.10 1.60 -32.16
C ALA A 103 -21.61 1.93 -32.36
N ASN A 104 -20.78 1.70 -31.33
CA ASN A 104 -19.33 1.94 -31.42
C ASN A 104 -18.66 0.95 -32.38
N LYS A 105 -19.13 -0.31 -32.42
CA LYS A 105 -18.66 -1.30 -33.40
C LYS A 105 -18.92 -0.84 -34.83
N LYS A 106 -20.16 -0.41 -35.14
CA LYS A 106 -20.51 0.13 -36.46
C LYS A 106 -19.67 1.37 -36.80
N LEU A 107 -19.45 2.27 -35.84
CA LEU A 107 -18.63 3.46 -36.03
C LEU A 107 -17.17 3.12 -36.41
N LEU A 108 -16.59 2.10 -35.78
CA LEU A 108 -15.26 1.60 -36.12
C LEU A 108 -15.22 0.89 -37.48
N GLU A 109 -16.31 0.22 -37.86
CA GLU A 109 -16.44 -0.45 -39.17
C GLU A 109 -16.63 0.54 -40.31
N SER A 110 -17.23 1.71 -40.07
CA SER A 110 -17.43 2.76 -41.08
C SER A 110 -16.20 3.63 -41.36
N ALA A 111 -15.11 3.45 -40.61
CA ALA A 111 -13.88 4.21 -40.82
C ALA A 111 -13.26 3.88 -42.20
N SER A 112 -13.02 4.90 -43.02
CA SER A 112 -12.48 4.74 -44.38
C SER A 112 -10.97 4.53 -44.40
N SER A 113 -10.28 4.93 -43.33
CA SER A 113 -8.83 4.82 -43.18
C SER A 113 -8.43 4.35 -41.78
N ASN A 114 -7.20 3.85 -41.66
CA ASN A 114 -6.62 3.41 -40.40
C ASN A 114 -6.42 4.56 -39.41
N ASP A 115 -6.02 5.74 -39.89
CA ASP A 115 -5.82 6.92 -39.03
C ASP A 115 -7.15 7.42 -38.44
N GLN A 116 -8.20 7.42 -39.27
CA GLN A 116 -9.55 7.70 -38.80
C GLN A 116 -9.97 6.68 -37.73
N LYS A 117 -9.64 5.41 -37.94
CA LYS A 117 -9.98 4.35 -36.98
C LYS A 117 -9.24 4.50 -35.65
N LEU A 118 -7.95 4.79 -35.67
CA LEU A 118 -7.16 5.08 -34.47
C LEU A 118 -7.72 6.29 -33.72
N THR A 119 -8.15 7.31 -34.45
CA THR A 119 -8.81 8.49 -33.87
C THR A 119 -10.12 8.12 -33.18
N LEU A 120 -10.96 7.30 -33.81
CA LEU A 120 -12.20 6.79 -33.21
C LEU A 120 -11.94 5.91 -31.99
N VAL A 121 -10.92 5.03 -32.04
CA VAL A 121 -10.52 4.21 -30.88
C VAL A 121 -10.14 5.10 -29.71
N LYS A 122 -9.31 6.13 -29.93
CA LYS A 122 -8.93 7.11 -28.89
C LYS A 122 -10.17 7.79 -28.32
N GLN A 123 -11.06 8.30 -29.16
CA GLN A 123 -12.30 8.94 -28.71
C GLN A 123 -13.20 8.02 -27.87
N ILE A 124 -13.35 6.75 -28.27
CA ILE A 124 -14.14 5.77 -27.51
C ILE A 124 -13.47 5.47 -26.16
N LEU A 125 -12.14 5.29 -26.13
CA LEU A 125 -11.40 5.06 -24.89
C LEU A 125 -11.47 6.25 -23.95
N ASP A 126 -11.33 7.47 -24.48
CA ASP A 126 -11.42 8.71 -23.71
C ASP A 126 -12.82 8.86 -23.10
N ARG A 127 -13.89 8.67 -23.89
CA ARG A 127 -15.26 8.69 -23.37
C ARG A 127 -15.51 7.62 -22.31
N ASN A 128 -15.08 6.38 -22.56
CA ASN A 128 -15.24 5.28 -21.60
C ASN A 128 -14.45 5.53 -20.31
N TRP A 129 -13.30 6.21 -20.39
CA TRP A 129 -12.52 6.61 -19.23
C TRP A 129 -13.23 7.72 -18.46
N GLU A 130 -13.71 8.76 -19.15
CA GLU A 130 -14.50 9.85 -18.55
C GLU A 130 -15.75 9.31 -17.83
N GLU A 131 -16.49 8.39 -18.44
CA GLU A 131 -17.68 7.77 -17.85
C GLU A 131 -17.40 7.03 -16.53
N ARG A 132 -16.18 6.51 -16.35
CA ARG A 132 -15.76 5.79 -15.15
C ARG A 132 -15.20 6.70 -14.05
N LEU A 133 -14.97 7.98 -14.35
CA LEU A 133 -14.47 8.93 -13.35
C LEU A 133 -15.50 9.15 -12.23
N PRO A 134 -15.04 9.48 -11.01
CA PRO A 134 -15.91 9.95 -9.95
C PRO A 134 -16.82 11.09 -10.43
N LYS A 135 -18.06 11.16 -9.90
CA LYS A 135 -19.04 12.18 -10.32
C LYS A 135 -18.48 13.60 -10.24
N ARG A 136 -17.75 13.92 -9.16
CA ARG A 136 -17.08 15.23 -8.98
C ARG A 136 -16.20 15.61 -10.16
N ASP A 137 -15.36 14.69 -10.63
CA ASP A 137 -14.41 14.96 -11.70
C ASP A 137 -15.11 15.03 -13.06
N ARG A 138 -16.16 14.22 -13.27
CA ARG A 138 -17.02 14.32 -14.46
C ARG A 138 -17.72 15.67 -14.56
N ASP A 139 -18.32 16.13 -13.46
CA ASP A 139 -19.02 17.42 -13.40
C ASP A 139 -18.04 18.58 -13.62
N LEU A 140 -16.82 18.48 -13.08
CA LEU A 140 -15.73 19.44 -13.33
C LEU A 140 -15.36 19.49 -14.82
N LEU A 141 -15.13 18.34 -15.45
CA LEU A 141 -14.76 18.25 -16.86
C LEU A 141 -15.88 18.71 -17.80
N ALA A 142 -17.15 18.57 -17.42
CA ALA A 142 -18.29 19.02 -18.20
C ALA A 142 -18.37 20.55 -18.32
N GLY A 143 -17.84 21.29 -17.33
CA GLY A 143 -17.80 22.76 -17.34
C GLY A 143 -16.59 23.36 -18.06
N LEU A 144 -15.60 22.55 -18.45
CA LEU A 144 -14.37 23.01 -19.10
C LEU A 144 -14.43 22.78 -20.61
N ILE A 145 -13.88 23.70 -21.40
CA ILE A 145 -13.82 23.63 -22.87
C ILE A 145 -12.38 23.85 -23.34
N GLY A 146 -12.01 23.24 -24.46
CA GLY A 146 -10.73 23.47 -25.14
C GLY A 146 -9.53 23.04 -24.31
N GLU A 147 -8.51 23.91 -24.26
CA GLU A 147 -7.22 23.61 -23.63
C GLU A 147 -7.31 23.38 -22.11
N LYS A 148 -8.20 24.11 -21.42
CA LYS A 148 -8.40 23.90 -19.97
C LYS A 148 -8.90 22.48 -19.68
N ARG A 149 -9.76 21.93 -20.54
CA ARG A 149 -10.27 20.56 -20.40
C ARG A 149 -9.17 19.53 -20.62
N SER A 150 -8.30 19.72 -21.62
CA SER A 150 -7.20 18.78 -21.89
C SER A 150 -6.15 18.79 -20.79
N GLN A 151 -5.81 19.95 -20.24
CA GLN A 151 -4.90 20.08 -19.10
C GLN A 151 -5.46 19.37 -17.85
N GLU A 152 -6.75 19.54 -17.56
CA GLU A 152 -7.38 18.89 -16.42
C GLU A 152 -7.47 17.36 -16.59
N ILE A 153 -7.79 16.89 -17.80
CA ILE A 153 -7.73 15.45 -18.13
C ILE A 153 -6.32 14.89 -17.89
N ALA A 154 -5.27 15.61 -18.32
CA ALA A 154 -3.89 15.19 -18.11
C ALA A 154 -3.55 15.10 -16.61
N ARG A 155 -3.96 16.09 -15.82
CA ARG A 155 -3.79 16.12 -14.37
C ARG A 155 -4.45 14.89 -13.71
N ILE A 156 -5.72 14.63 -14.02
CA ILE A 156 -6.47 13.49 -13.47
C ILE A 156 -5.81 12.16 -13.86
N ARG A 157 -5.34 12.01 -15.10
CA ARG A 157 -4.62 10.80 -15.54
C ARG A 157 -3.30 10.59 -14.80
N GLU A 158 -2.57 11.66 -14.54
CA GLU A 158 -1.33 11.59 -13.77
C GLU A 158 -1.60 11.17 -12.31
N GLU A 159 -2.63 11.73 -11.70
CA GLU A 159 -3.09 11.34 -10.36
C GLU A 159 -3.55 9.88 -10.31
N GLU A 160 -4.30 9.43 -11.32
CA GLU A 160 -4.72 8.04 -11.42
C GLU A 160 -3.52 7.12 -11.61
N LYS A 161 -2.53 7.50 -12.43
CA LYS A 161 -1.27 6.77 -12.58
C LYS A 161 -0.53 6.68 -11.25
N LYS A 162 -0.37 7.79 -10.52
CA LYS A 162 0.23 7.81 -9.17
C LYS A 162 -0.53 6.91 -8.20
N ARG A 163 -1.87 6.94 -8.23
CA ARG A 163 -2.72 6.08 -7.41
C ARG A 163 -2.58 4.61 -7.78
N ARG A 164 -2.46 4.28 -9.07
CA ARG A 164 -2.23 2.91 -9.57
C ARG A 164 -0.86 2.41 -9.19
N GLU A 165 0.19 3.20 -9.42
CA GLU A 165 1.56 2.90 -8.99
C GLU A 165 1.62 2.68 -7.48
N PHE A 166 0.93 3.53 -6.72
CA PHE A 166 0.79 3.38 -5.28
C PHE A 166 0.05 2.08 -4.90
N SER A 167 -1.00 1.71 -5.63
CA SER A 167 -1.79 0.50 -5.39
C SER A 167 -1.10 -0.77 -5.87
N SER A 168 -0.23 -0.67 -6.88
CA SER A 168 0.54 -1.75 -7.47
C SER A 168 1.85 -2.00 -6.72
N ARG A 169 2.29 -1.06 -5.86
CA ARG A 169 3.34 -1.36 -4.89
C ARG A 169 2.90 -2.61 -4.12
N PRO A 170 3.78 -3.62 -3.97
CA PRO A 170 3.48 -4.80 -3.18
C PRO A 170 2.92 -4.33 -1.86
N ARG A 171 1.66 -4.70 -1.55
CA ARG A 171 1.06 -4.36 -0.27
C ARG A 171 2.04 -4.87 0.78
N LEU A 172 2.71 -3.97 1.50
CA LEU A 172 3.58 -4.30 2.63
C LEU A 172 2.67 -4.86 3.73
N ARG A 173 2.27 -6.12 3.54
CA ARG A 173 1.54 -6.95 4.48
C ARG A 173 2.49 -8.09 4.83
N PRO A 174 3.59 -7.76 5.54
CA PRO A 174 4.51 -8.78 6.00
C PRO A 174 3.70 -9.79 6.80
N LYS A 175 3.87 -11.06 6.46
CA LYS A 175 3.22 -12.18 7.15
C LYS A 175 4.12 -12.71 8.26
N LYS A 176 5.42 -12.46 8.16
CA LYS A 176 6.46 -12.93 9.08
C LYS A 176 7.26 -11.77 9.63
N LEU A 177 7.89 -11.99 10.79
CA LEU A 177 8.77 -10.98 11.39
C LEU A 177 10.01 -10.75 10.51
N SER A 178 10.49 -11.79 9.83
CA SER A 178 11.63 -11.72 8.90
C SER A 178 11.37 -10.89 7.63
N GLU A 179 10.11 -10.64 7.28
CA GLU A 179 9.72 -9.82 6.13
C GLU A 179 9.65 -8.31 6.49
N LEU A 180 9.77 -7.97 7.77
CA LEU A 180 9.80 -6.59 8.22
C LEU A 180 11.17 -5.95 7.98
N PRO A 181 11.22 -4.62 7.82
CA PRO A 181 12.47 -3.86 7.80
C PRO A 181 13.29 -4.11 9.07
N GLU A 182 14.61 -4.02 8.94
CA GLU A 182 15.55 -4.36 10.02
C GLU A 182 15.33 -3.51 11.27
N GLU A 183 15.01 -2.23 11.12
CA GLU A 183 14.77 -1.34 12.25
C GLU A 183 13.55 -1.79 13.06
N VAL A 184 12.52 -2.30 12.38
CA VAL A 184 11.31 -2.82 13.02
C VAL A 184 11.61 -4.10 13.77
N ARG A 185 12.43 -5.00 13.21
CA ARG A 185 12.82 -6.26 13.86
C ARG A 185 13.57 -6.00 15.16
N LYS A 186 14.61 -5.15 15.10
CA LYS A 186 15.39 -4.73 16.28
C LYS A 186 14.52 -4.09 17.34
N PHE A 187 13.56 -3.25 16.93
CA PHE A 187 12.61 -2.66 17.85
C PHE A 187 11.73 -3.71 18.53
N VAL A 188 11.15 -4.64 17.78
CA VAL A 188 10.34 -5.73 18.34
C VAL A 188 11.15 -6.57 19.32
N GLU A 189 12.41 -6.88 19.01
CA GLU A 189 13.32 -7.57 19.93
C GLU A 189 13.57 -6.77 21.21
N SER A 190 13.75 -5.46 21.11
CA SER A 190 13.98 -4.58 22.27
C SER A 190 12.79 -4.51 23.24
N ILE A 191 11.56 -4.61 22.72
CA ILE A 191 10.34 -4.58 23.56
C ILE A 191 9.87 -5.98 23.98
N ARG A 192 10.40 -7.05 23.37
CA ARG A 192 10.02 -8.44 23.63
C ARG A 192 10.12 -8.86 25.10
N PRO A 193 11.14 -8.44 25.88
CA PRO A 193 11.23 -8.78 27.31
C PRO A 193 10.04 -8.26 28.13
N ARG A 194 9.30 -7.27 27.63
CA ARG A 194 8.14 -6.66 28.32
C ARG A 194 6.84 -7.40 28.03
N PHE A 195 6.81 -8.23 27.00
CA PHE A 195 5.62 -8.97 26.62
C PHE A 195 5.28 -10.04 27.64
N THR A 196 4.00 -10.15 27.95
CA THR A 196 3.47 -11.33 28.63
C THR A 196 3.58 -12.57 27.73
N GLN A 197 3.50 -13.76 28.34
CA GLN A 197 3.48 -15.00 27.56
C GLN A 197 2.33 -15.02 26.55
N VAL A 198 1.15 -14.49 26.94
CA VAL A 198 -0.04 -14.42 26.08
C VAL A 198 0.21 -13.55 24.84
N GLU A 199 0.90 -12.41 25.01
CA GLU A 199 1.25 -11.50 23.91
C GLU A 199 2.31 -12.10 22.99
N SER A 200 3.32 -12.75 23.58
CA SER A 200 4.34 -13.49 22.82
C SER A 200 3.72 -14.62 21.99
N ASP A 201 2.81 -15.39 22.57
CA ASP A 201 2.07 -16.46 21.88
C ASP A 201 1.14 -15.88 20.81
N ARG A 202 0.52 -14.73 21.06
CA ARG A 202 -0.30 -14.02 20.07
C ARG A 202 0.53 -13.62 18.86
N LEU A 203 1.72 -13.05 19.07
CA LEU A 203 2.63 -12.67 17.99
C LEU A 203 3.09 -13.91 17.18
N ALA A 204 3.52 -14.97 17.86
CA ALA A 204 3.95 -16.23 17.22
C ALA A 204 2.81 -16.91 16.44
N ARG A 205 1.58 -16.91 16.99
CA ARG A 205 0.39 -17.44 16.30
C ARG A 205 0.08 -16.66 15.03
N MET A 206 0.24 -15.33 15.05
CA MET A 206 -0.03 -14.48 13.88
C MET A 206 1.00 -14.72 12.77
N GLU A 207 2.27 -14.90 13.13
CA GLU A 207 3.32 -15.29 12.18
C GLU A 207 3.05 -16.65 11.53
N LYS A 208 2.65 -17.66 12.32
CA LYS A 208 2.33 -19.00 11.80
C LYS A 208 1.10 -19.00 10.87
N LYS A 209 0.08 -18.22 11.20
CA LYS A 209 -1.16 -18.14 10.41
C LYS A 209 -1.06 -17.20 9.20
N GLY A 210 0.04 -16.46 9.06
CA GLY A 210 0.19 -15.43 8.03
C GLY A 210 -0.80 -14.26 8.20
N GLY A 211 -1.13 -13.94 9.44
CA GLY A 211 -1.97 -12.79 9.80
C GLY A 211 -1.23 -11.46 9.61
N ASN A 212 -1.92 -10.35 9.90
CA ASN A 212 -1.31 -9.02 9.82
C ASN A 212 -0.37 -8.78 11.02
N ILE A 213 0.89 -9.21 10.91
CA ILE A 213 1.87 -9.12 12.00
C ILE A 213 2.16 -7.66 12.37
N ALA A 214 2.15 -6.75 11.38
CA ALA A 214 2.37 -5.33 11.61
C ALA A 214 1.29 -4.70 12.50
N LYS A 215 0.03 -5.14 12.36
CA LYS A 215 -1.06 -4.72 13.26
C LYS A 215 -0.84 -5.21 14.69
N THR A 216 -0.45 -6.48 14.87
CA THR A 216 -0.16 -7.01 16.20
C THR A 216 1.01 -6.28 16.86
N ILE A 217 2.10 -6.04 16.12
CA ILE A 217 3.27 -5.30 16.63
C ILE A 217 2.88 -3.88 17.03
N LEU A 218 2.07 -3.20 16.20
CA LEU A 218 1.56 -1.87 16.52
C LEU A 218 0.77 -1.87 17.82
N GLU A 219 -0.20 -2.78 17.97
CA GLU A 219 -1.00 -2.88 19.19
C GLU A 219 -0.14 -3.18 20.42
N LEU A 220 0.86 -4.05 20.29
CA LEU A 220 1.79 -4.36 21.37
C LEU A 220 2.66 -3.17 21.73
N ALA A 221 3.16 -2.42 20.75
CA ALA A 221 3.96 -1.22 21.00
C ALA A 221 3.13 -0.09 21.62
N GLU A 222 1.84 0.01 21.30
CA GLU A 222 0.92 0.96 21.94
C GLU A 222 0.56 0.53 23.37
N ALA A 223 0.44 -0.77 23.63
CA ALA A 223 0.23 -1.32 24.97
C ALA A 223 1.47 -1.18 25.86
N HIS A 224 2.67 -1.22 25.27
CA HIS A 224 3.97 -1.14 25.94
C HIS A 224 4.79 0.06 25.43
N PRO A 225 4.37 1.30 25.71
CA PRO A 225 5.05 2.48 25.22
C PRO A 225 6.51 2.52 25.70
N ASN A 226 7.45 2.82 24.80
CA ASN A 226 8.86 2.93 25.16
C ASN A 226 9.18 4.35 25.65
N TYR A 227 8.97 4.60 26.95
CA TYR A 227 9.43 5.84 27.56
C TYR A 227 10.89 5.70 28.01
N PRO A 228 11.80 6.59 27.55
CA PRO A 228 13.18 6.57 28.02
C PRO A 228 13.22 6.91 29.52
N ALA A 229 13.97 6.11 30.27
CA ALA A 229 14.28 6.38 31.67
C ALA A 229 15.27 7.57 31.76
N ILE A 230 15.24 8.30 32.88
CA ILE A 230 16.08 9.50 33.10
C ILE A 230 17.57 9.15 33.11
N THR A 231 17.91 7.99 33.66
CA THR A 231 19.30 7.53 33.75
C THR A 231 19.49 6.28 32.89
N PRO A 232 20.48 6.27 31.97
CA PRO A 232 20.74 5.12 31.11
C PRO A 232 21.20 3.86 31.88
N ALA A 233 21.61 4.01 33.15
CA ALA A 233 22.14 2.92 33.97
C ALA A 233 21.06 2.06 34.67
N LYS A 234 19.80 2.49 34.71
CA LYS A 234 18.68 1.71 35.27
C LYS A 234 17.45 1.89 34.39
N GLU A 235 16.80 0.80 34.01
CA GLU A 235 15.60 0.73 33.15
C GLU A 235 14.33 1.34 33.80
N GLY A 236 14.50 2.36 34.64
CA GLY A 236 13.43 2.98 35.43
C GLY A 236 13.17 2.26 36.75
N ILE A 237 12.20 2.78 37.51
CA ILE A 237 11.75 2.20 38.78
C ILE A 237 10.69 1.16 38.46
N ILE A 238 10.95 -0.11 38.78
CA ILE A 238 10.06 -1.23 38.44
C ILE A 238 9.47 -1.93 39.66
N THR A 239 10.00 -1.71 40.86
CA THR A 239 9.48 -2.32 42.10
C THR A 239 9.08 -1.30 43.16
N PHE A 240 8.19 -1.68 44.07
CA PHE A 240 7.78 -0.80 45.18
C PHE A 240 8.95 -0.42 46.09
N LYS A 241 9.94 -1.32 46.24
CA LYS A 241 11.12 -1.10 47.08
C LYS A 241 12.07 -0.03 46.52
N GLU A 242 12.10 0.13 45.20
CA GLU A 242 12.92 1.12 44.51
C GLU A 242 12.34 2.54 44.56
N LEU A 243 11.05 2.69 44.90
CA LEU A 243 10.43 4.00 45.06
C LEU A 243 11.10 4.75 46.23
N PRO A 244 11.34 6.08 46.11
CA PRO A 244 11.75 6.91 47.24
C PRO A 244 10.77 6.79 48.42
N GLU A 245 11.26 6.97 49.64
CA GLU A 245 10.44 6.84 50.85
C GLU A 245 9.19 7.73 50.83
N SER A 246 9.37 9.01 50.49
CA SER A 246 8.27 9.97 50.32
C SER A 246 7.23 9.52 49.29
N MET A 247 7.64 8.76 48.27
CA MET A 247 6.75 8.22 47.25
C MET A 247 6.02 6.97 47.72
N ARG A 248 6.70 6.09 48.47
CA ARG A 248 6.08 4.91 49.08
C ARG A 248 4.98 5.33 50.05
N GLU A 249 5.21 6.33 50.89
CA GLU A 249 4.23 6.86 51.82
C GLU A 249 2.99 7.42 51.12
N LYS A 250 3.18 8.28 50.10
CA LYS A 250 2.08 8.80 49.27
C LYS A 250 1.28 7.69 48.61
N LEU A 251 1.96 6.65 48.12
CA LEU A 251 1.29 5.51 47.50
C LEU A 251 0.48 4.70 48.52
N ILE A 252 1.02 4.47 49.73
CA ILE A 252 0.30 3.79 50.83
C ILE A 252 -0.95 4.59 51.22
N GLN A 253 -0.82 5.90 51.39
CA GLN A 253 -1.95 6.78 51.71
C GLN A 253 -2.99 6.77 50.59
N ALA A 254 -2.57 6.89 49.33
CA ALA A 254 -3.48 6.87 48.19
C ALA A 254 -4.24 5.53 48.07
N ARG A 255 -3.58 4.40 48.38
CA ARG A 255 -4.22 3.08 48.41
C ARG A 255 -5.23 2.94 49.53
N ALA A 256 -4.94 3.48 50.72
CA ALA A 256 -5.87 3.47 51.84
C ALA A 256 -7.16 4.26 51.51
N MET A 257 -7.04 5.38 50.78
CA MET A 257 -8.17 6.22 50.41
C MET A 257 -8.99 5.69 49.22
N ALA A 258 -8.33 5.13 48.20
CA ALA A 258 -9.00 4.66 46.97
C ALA A 258 -9.72 3.29 47.12
N GLY A 259 -9.45 2.57 48.22
CA GLY A 259 -9.94 1.20 48.43
C GLY A 259 -9.27 0.16 47.51
N THR A 260 -9.70 -1.10 47.62
CA THR A 260 -9.13 -2.23 46.85
C THR A 260 -9.56 -2.28 45.38
N LYS A 261 -10.51 -1.44 44.95
CA LYS A 261 -11.01 -1.43 43.56
C LYS A 261 -10.02 -0.71 42.65
N GLY A 262 -9.37 -1.47 41.75
CA GLY A 262 -8.68 -0.92 40.57
C GLY A 262 -7.16 -0.77 40.69
N LEU A 263 -6.54 -1.39 41.70
CA LEU A 263 -5.15 -1.18 42.05
C LEU A 263 -4.26 -2.38 41.67
N ASP A 264 -4.18 -2.68 40.38
CA ASP A 264 -3.35 -3.76 39.82
C ASP A 264 -1.84 -3.43 39.80
N LEU A 265 -1.34 -2.72 40.82
CA LEU A 265 0.09 -2.45 41.01
C LEU A 265 0.92 -3.74 40.98
N ALA A 266 0.40 -4.82 41.59
CA ALA A 266 1.06 -6.12 41.62
C ALA A 266 1.23 -6.73 40.21
N LYS A 267 0.34 -6.43 39.26
CA LYS A 267 0.47 -6.91 37.86
C LYS A 267 1.46 -6.08 37.04
N ALA A 268 1.66 -4.84 37.45
CA ALA A 268 2.58 -3.89 36.83
C ALA A 268 4.00 -3.96 37.42
N GLU A 269 4.16 -4.47 38.64
CA GLU A 269 5.46 -4.65 39.29
C GLU A 269 6.40 -5.52 38.44
N GLY A 270 7.65 -5.07 38.31
CA GLY A 270 8.66 -5.66 37.44
C GLY A 270 8.61 -5.20 35.98
N LYS A 271 7.69 -4.30 35.60
CA LYS A 271 7.52 -3.85 34.20
C LYS A 271 7.68 -2.33 34.07
N TRP A 272 8.61 -1.92 33.21
CA TRP A 272 8.79 -0.53 32.82
C TRP A 272 8.17 -0.27 31.43
N PRO A 273 7.38 0.81 31.25
CA PRO A 273 7.04 1.88 32.21
C PRO A 273 5.76 1.64 33.01
N GLU A 274 5.14 0.47 32.91
CA GLU A 274 3.81 0.17 33.42
C GLU A 274 3.71 0.36 34.94
N PHE A 275 4.73 -0.04 35.70
CA PHE A 275 4.76 0.16 37.16
C PHE A 275 4.67 1.64 37.52
N ALA A 276 5.51 2.48 36.92
CA ALA A 276 5.54 3.91 37.17
C ALA A 276 4.24 4.61 36.74
N LEU A 277 3.65 4.18 35.62
CA LEU A 277 2.34 4.67 35.18
C LEU A 277 1.24 4.29 36.18
N ALA A 278 1.24 3.04 36.66
CA ALA A 278 0.30 2.57 37.66
C ALA A 278 0.43 3.35 38.98
N VAL A 279 1.65 3.55 39.49
CA VAL A 279 1.92 4.39 40.67
C VAL A 279 1.39 5.81 40.48
N THR A 280 1.69 6.43 39.34
CA THR A 280 1.26 7.79 39.02
C THR A 280 -0.26 7.90 38.97
N ASN A 281 -0.93 6.97 38.30
CA ASN A 281 -2.39 6.95 38.18
C ASN A 281 -3.07 6.81 39.55
N VAL A 282 -2.56 5.91 40.40
CA VAL A 282 -3.10 5.69 41.75
C VAL A 282 -3.01 6.95 42.61
N ILE A 283 -1.86 7.62 42.59
CA ILE A 283 -1.67 8.84 43.39
C ILE A 283 -2.54 9.97 42.83
N ARG A 284 -2.66 10.07 41.49
CA ARG A 284 -3.51 11.06 40.82
C ARG A 284 -5.00 10.91 41.12
N LEU A 285 -5.47 9.74 41.58
CA LEU A 285 -6.87 9.58 42.04
C LEU A 285 -7.19 10.49 43.23
N ASN A 286 -6.22 10.75 44.11
CA ASN A 286 -6.40 11.59 45.30
C ASN A 286 -5.68 12.94 45.19
N GLN A 287 -4.63 13.02 44.37
CA GLN A 287 -3.84 14.22 44.17
C GLN A 287 -3.66 14.48 42.66
N LYS A 288 -4.64 15.15 42.05
CA LYS A 288 -4.69 15.38 40.59
C LYS A 288 -3.42 16.04 40.02
N GLU A 289 -2.78 16.92 40.78
CA GLU A 289 -1.55 17.63 40.41
C GLU A 289 -0.26 16.87 40.78
N PHE A 290 -0.35 15.55 41.00
CA PHE A 290 0.83 14.76 41.27
C PHE A 290 1.74 14.65 40.04
N HIS A 291 2.95 15.18 40.21
CA HIS A 291 4.03 15.14 39.22
C HIS A 291 5.29 14.60 39.88
N TYR A 292 5.76 13.44 39.40
CA TYR A 292 7.06 12.90 39.76
C TYR A 292 7.73 12.38 38.48
N PRO A 293 8.95 12.83 38.17
CA PRO A 293 9.62 12.44 36.93
C PRO A 293 10.18 11.02 37.09
N PHE A 294 9.33 10.01 36.84
CA PHE A 294 9.80 8.62 36.80
C PHE A 294 10.69 8.36 35.57
N GLY A 295 10.41 9.06 34.47
CA GLY A 295 11.15 8.98 33.21
C GLY A 295 11.42 10.37 32.63
N ALA A 296 12.02 10.43 31.43
CA ALA A 296 12.32 11.69 30.77
C ALA A 296 11.06 12.55 30.60
N SER A 297 11.11 13.74 31.18
CA SER A 297 10.02 14.71 31.27
C SER A 297 10.41 16.09 30.75
N ARG A 298 11.69 16.26 30.37
CA ARG A 298 12.28 17.46 29.77
C ARG A 298 13.16 17.06 28.59
N VAL A 299 13.35 17.96 27.64
CA VAL A 299 14.18 17.69 26.44
C VAL A 299 15.58 17.22 26.83
N ALA A 300 16.24 17.89 27.78
CA ALA A 300 17.61 17.56 28.21
C ALA A 300 17.76 16.14 28.80
N GLU A 301 16.68 15.50 29.24
CA GLU A 301 16.67 14.16 29.84
C GLU A 301 16.58 13.05 28.77
N PHE A 302 16.32 13.38 27.50
CA PHE A 302 16.29 12.41 26.42
C PHE A 302 17.70 12.06 25.91
N PRO A 303 17.90 10.86 25.32
CA PRO A 303 19.16 10.51 24.67
C PRO A 303 19.59 11.56 23.61
N PRO A 304 20.90 11.79 23.39
CA PRO A 304 21.39 12.83 22.47
C PRO A 304 20.72 12.81 21.09
N GLY A 305 20.60 11.63 20.45
CA GLY A 305 19.96 11.52 19.14
C GLY A 305 18.46 11.81 19.15
N THR A 306 17.77 11.56 20.26
CA THR A 306 16.36 11.96 20.42
C THR A 306 16.26 13.47 20.63
N ARG A 307 17.20 14.09 21.35
CA ARG A 307 17.24 15.56 21.56
C ARG A 307 17.41 16.32 20.25
N GLU A 308 18.44 15.96 19.49
CA GLU A 308 18.72 16.53 18.16
C GLU A 308 17.51 16.40 17.24
N PHE A 309 16.88 15.22 17.22
CA PHE A 309 15.66 15.01 16.46
C PHE A 309 14.48 15.89 16.89
N LEU A 310 14.28 16.07 18.20
CA LEU A 310 13.21 16.91 18.72
C LEU A 310 13.42 18.37 18.31
N ASP A 311 14.65 18.87 18.42
CA ASP A 311 15.02 20.25 18.12
C ASP A 311 14.99 20.57 16.62
N GLU A 312 15.49 19.67 15.78
CA GLU A 312 15.63 19.91 14.34
C GLU A 312 14.40 19.54 13.51
N ILE A 313 13.61 18.55 13.96
CA ILE A 313 12.54 17.97 13.14
C ILE A 313 11.17 18.21 13.79
N LEU A 314 10.98 17.83 15.06
CA LEU A 314 9.64 17.89 15.66
C LEU A 314 9.23 19.33 16.00
N PHE A 315 10.04 20.07 16.78
CA PHE A 315 9.68 21.42 17.22
C PHE A 315 9.47 22.43 16.09
N PRO A 316 10.20 22.39 14.97
CA PRO A 316 9.90 23.24 13.82
C PRO A 316 8.55 22.92 13.18
N ALA A 317 8.09 21.66 13.23
CA ALA A 317 6.80 21.25 12.68
C ALA A 317 5.60 21.62 13.58
N LEU A 318 5.82 21.84 14.88
CA LEU A 318 4.75 22.16 15.82
C LEU A 318 4.19 23.58 15.62
N THR A 319 2.87 23.69 15.73
CA THR A 319 2.16 24.97 15.81
C THR A 319 2.42 25.69 17.14
N THR A 320 2.13 26.99 17.22
CA THR A 320 2.25 27.78 18.46
C THR A 320 1.43 27.21 19.62
N GLN A 321 0.22 26.70 19.33
CA GLN A 321 -0.64 26.09 20.34
C GLN A 321 -0.06 24.77 20.87
N GLU A 322 0.46 23.92 19.98
CA GLU A 322 1.10 22.65 20.36
C GLU A 322 2.36 22.91 21.19
N LYS A 323 3.19 23.89 20.81
CA LYS A 323 4.36 24.31 21.60
C LYS A 323 3.99 24.76 23.00
N SER A 324 2.94 25.58 23.14
CA SER A 324 2.44 26.02 24.44
C SER A 324 1.93 24.86 25.29
N ARG A 325 1.17 23.92 24.70
CA ARG A 325 0.73 22.69 25.40
C ARG A 325 1.91 21.84 25.85
N LEU A 326 2.92 21.68 25.00
CA LEU A 326 4.11 20.91 25.31
C LEU A 326 4.93 21.54 26.45
N GLN A 327 5.12 22.86 26.40
CA GLN A 327 5.79 23.62 27.46
C GLN A 327 5.04 23.52 28.79
N ALA A 328 3.70 23.58 28.78
CA ALA A 328 2.88 23.42 29.98
C ALA A 328 2.97 22.01 30.58
N ALA A 329 3.34 21.02 29.77
CA ALA A 329 3.58 19.64 30.21
C ALA A 329 5.04 19.38 30.62
N GLU A 330 5.97 20.29 30.36
CA GLU A 330 7.38 20.08 30.68
C GLU A 330 7.60 19.85 32.18
N GLY A 331 8.38 18.82 32.51
CA GLY A 331 8.56 18.33 33.88
C GLY A 331 7.40 17.47 34.43
N LYS A 332 6.30 17.29 33.67
CA LYS A 332 5.16 16.46 34.06
C LYS A 332 5.23 15.11 33.36
N TRP A 333 5.76 14.12 34.06
CA TRP A 333 5.68 12.73 33.61
C TRP A 333 4.35 12.08 34.03
N PRO A 334 3.69 11.25 33.19
CA PRO A 334 4.07 10.85 31.83
C PRO A 334 3.55 11.78 30.73
N ASP A 335 2.90 12.89 31.09
CA ASP A 335 2.16 13.75 30.17
C ASP A 335 3.06 14.33 29.06
N TYR A 336 4.28 14.74 29.40
CA TYR A 336 5.24 15.29 28.44
C TYR A 336 5.62 14.32 27.32
N PRO A 337 6.19 13.12 27.59
CA PRO A 337 6.52 12.19 26.53
C PRO A 337 5.28 11.66 25.79
N GLN A 338 4.11 11.60 26.42
CA GLN A 338 2.86 11.27 25.74
C GLN A 338 2.48 12.31 24.70
N LEU A 339 2.56 13.60 25.05
CA LEU A 339 2.30 14.69 24.11
C LEU A 339 3.30 14.72 22.95
N LEU A 340 4.58 14.43 23.21
CA LEU A 340 5.57 14.29 22.13
C LEU A 340 5.14 13.21 21.11
N VAL A 341 4.71 12.04 21.58
CA VAL A 341 4.24 10.95 20.72
C VAL A 341 2.94 11.33 20.00
N GLU A 342 2.01 12.01 20.68
CA GLU A 342 0.78 12.53 20.10
C GLU A 342 1.07 13.51 18.96
N PHE A 343 1.91 14.51 19.18
CA PHE A 343 2.24 15.51 18.16
C PHE A 343 3.06 14.91 17.02
N ALA A 344 4.02 14.03 17.32
CA ALA A 344 4.74 13.31 16.28
C ALA A 344 3.78 12.49 15.41
N ARG A 345 2.73 11.89 16.00
CA ARG A 345 1.68 11.19 15.26
C ARG A 345 0.85 12.13 14.38
N VAL A 346 0.44 13.29 14.90
CA VAL A 346 -0.32 14.32 14.15
C VAL A 346 0.49 14.81 12.94
N HIS A 347 1.77 15.11 13.15
CA HIS A 347 2.68 15.60 12.11
C HIS A 347 3.33 14.49 11.27
N MET A 348 3.03 13.23 11.59
CA MET A 348 3.49 12.05 10.85
C MET A 348 5.01 11.85 10.90
N ILE A 349 5.61 12.25 12.02
CA ILE A 349 7.04 12.21 12.35
C ILE A 349 7.31 10.99 13.26
N VAL A 350 8.45 10.33 13.09
CA VAL A 350 8.86 9.16 13.90
C VAL A 350 9.96 9.57 14.85
N ILE A 351 9.68 9.62 16.17
CA ILE A 351 10.70 9.96 17.16
C ILE A 351 11.62 8.74 17.40
N PRO A 352 12.94 8.86 17.15
CA PRO A 352 13.88 7.78 17.40
C PRO A 352 13.82 7.30 18.86
N GLY A 353 13.66 5.99 19.03
CA GLY A 353 13.60 5.34 20.34
C GLY A 353 12.23 5.38 21.04
N ILE A 354 11.30 6.24 20.62
CA ILE A 354 9.97 6.36 21.24
C ILE A 354 8.85 5.87 20.31
N SER A 355 8.92 6.23 19.03
CA SER A 355 7.94 5.82 18.03
C SER A 355 8.32 4.50 17.35
N LEU A 356 7.32 3.84 16.75
CA LEU A 356 7.54 2.67 15.91
C LEU A 356 8.44 3.00 14.71
N PRO A 357 9.61 2.35 14.57
CA PRO A 357 10.49 2.61 13.43
C PRO A 357 9.94 2.01 12.13
N GLY A 358 10.56 2.33 10.99
CA GLY A 358 10.23 1.76 9.69
C GLY A 358 9.27 2.59 8.81
N PRO A 359 8.96 2.11 7.59
CA PRO A 359 8.16 2.84 6.60
C PRO A 359 6.77 3.17 7.13
N ARG A 360 6.38 4.43 6.98
CA ARG A 360 5.10 4.94 7.46
C ARG A 360 3.89 4.18 6.91
N GLU A 361 3.98 3.71 5.67
CA GLU A 361 2.94 2.96 4.98
C GLU A 361 2.59 1.69 5.73
N LEU A 362 3.60 0.99 6.26
CA LEU A 362 3.44 -0.24 7.02
C LEU A 362 2.48 -0.03 8.20
N TRP A 363 2.72 1.02 8.99
CA TRP A 363 1.92 1.33 10.17
C TRP A 363 0.56 1.93 9.85
N ARG A 364 0.43 2.67 8.73
CA ARG A 364 -0.87 3.13 8.26
C ARG A 364 -1.76 1.95 7.85
N PHE A 365 -1.23 0.97 7.14
CA PHE A 365 -1.97 -0.26 6.80
C PHE A 365 -2.32 -1.08 8.03
N ALA A 366 -1.41 -1.17 9.01
CA ALA A 366 -1.66 -1.83 10.29
C ALA A 366 -2.85 -1.20 11.05
N ARG A 367 -2.97 0.14 11.05
CA ARG A 367 -4.09 0.89 11.65
C ARG A 367 -5.42 0.73 10.91
N GLY A 368 -5.42 0.24 9.67
CA GLY A 368 -6.62 0.18 8.84
C GLY A 368 -7.15 1.56 8.42
N THR A 369 -6.34 2.63 8.53
CA THR A 369 -6.73 3.97 8.10
C THR A 369 -6.76 4.00 6.57
N PRO A 370 -7.91 4.36 5.93
CA PRO A 370 -7.98 4.48 4.47
C PRO A 370 -7.04 5.59 3.98
N LEU A 371 -6.54 5.43 2.76
CA LEU A 371 -5.78 6.49 2.08
C LEU A 371 -6.73 7.66 1.78
N PRO A 372 -6.29 8.93 1.94
CA PRO A 372 -7.02 10.06 1.38
C PRO A 372 -7.15 9.95 -0.16
#